data_AF-A0AAW0CE70-F1
#
_entry.id   AF-A0AAW0CE70-F1
#
_cell.length_a   1.000
_cell.length_b   1.000
_cell.length_c   1.000
_cell.angle_alpha   90.00
_cell.angle_beta   90.00
_cell.angle_gamma   90.00
#
_symmetry.space_group_name_H-M   'P 1'
#
loop_
_entity.id
_entity.type
_entity.pdbx_description
1 polymer ?
#
loop_
_entity_poly.entity_id
_entity_poly.type
_entity_poly.pdbx_seq_one_letter_code
_entity_poly.pdbx_strand_id
1 'polypeptide(L)'
;MSRELAVFRTKAIGGPRLLYALQKSLGLASVSTIMRHHRIPKLIPSIGTPNKKEITSNIRSFFTPEIKPLPSFPNCSQLPGNVMMFDGVSLNPFLRYCAQRNAILGLCREHSKRVNTKVESLESLEIVRKALAETDKKSETRVCYGSDATVVAIAPYANEKHYTAVPIVASPTDKSESGLAFAEWLEIVLEAWRTDPNGEAMYGPIWSIESDGDGVFRLAKFTICMVQEVDRNSPLGRILEGCLGINRYTSKHGVIPGSDLKHVAKREFY
;
A
#
# COMPACT_ATOMS: atom_id res chain seq x y z
N MET A 1 1.36 -20.06 20.90
CA MET A 1 0.71 -18.77 20.54
C MET A 1 0.88 -17.83 21.72
N SER A 2 1.62 -16.72 21.59
CA SER A 2 1.88 -15.82 22.73
C SER A 2 0.56 -15.20 23.22
N ARG A 3 0.42 -14.99 24.54
CA ARG A 3 -0.78 -14.37 25.16
C ARG A 3 -1.06 -12.97 24.63
N GLU A 4 -0.07 -12.31 24.02
CA GLU A 4 -0.17 -10.95 23.48
C GLU A 4 -0.94 -10.91 22.15
N LEU A 5 -0.66 -11.85 21.24
CA LEU A 5 -1.39 -11.99 19.98
C LEU A 5 -2.88 -12.30 20.23
N ALA A 6 -3.19 -12.98 21.33
CA ALA A 6 -4.57 -13.26 21.72
C ALA A 6 -5.37 -11.97 21.95
N VAL A 7 -4.79 -10.92 22.54
CA VAL A 7 -5.50 -9.67 22.83
C VAL A 7 -5.94 -8.94 21.56
N PHE A 8 -5.06 -8.81 20.57
CA PHE A 8 -5.43 -8.17 19.30
C PHE A 8 -6.43 -9.01 18.53
N ARG A 9 -6.26 -10.34 18.52
CA ARG A 9 -7.17 -11.25 17.83
C ARG A 9 -8.57 -11.26 18.47
N THR A 10 -8.65 -11.31 19.80
CA THR A 10 -9.92 -11.18 20.53
C THR A 10 -10.60 -9.85 20.25
N LYS A 11 -9.84 -8.74 20.28
CA LYS A 11 -10.39 -7.42 19.96
C LYS A 11 -10.88 -7.33 18.51
N ALA A 12 -10.16 -7.95 17.57
CA ALA A 12 -10.55 -7.97 16.16
C ALA A 12 -11.81 -8.81 15.91
N ILE A 13 -11.94 -9.97 16.57
CA ILE A 13 -13.05 -10.91 16.36
C ILE A 13 -14.31 -10.49 17.13
N GLY A 14 -14.19 -10.09 18.40
CA GLY A 14 -15.34 -9.81 19.29
C GLY A 14 -15.36 -8.40 19.90
N GLY A 15 -14.50 -7.50 19.41
CA GLY A 15 -14.50 -6.10 19.81
C GLY A 15 -13.99 -5.85 21.24
N PRO A 16 -14.08 -4.59 21.69
CA PRO A 16 -13.61 -4.18 23.01
C PRO A 16 -14.32 -4.87 24.18
N ARG A 17 -15.61 -5.21 24.00
CA ARG A 17 -16.42 -5.86 25.04
C ARG A 17 -15.97 -7.30 25.30
N LEU A 18 -15.73 -8.09 24.25
CA LEU A 18 -15.19 -9.44 24.41
C LEU A 18 -13.80 -9.39 25.05
N LEU A 19 -12.94 -8.48 24.60
CA LEU A 19 -11.63 -8.32 25.20
C LEU A 19 -11.74 -7.99 26.70
N TYR A 20 -12.62 -7.08 27.08
CA TYR A 20 -12.86 -6.75 28.48
C TYR A 20 -13.32 -7.96 29.30
N ALA A 21 -14.26 -8.75 28.78
CA ALA A 21 -14.70 -9.98 29.44
C ALA A 21 -13.56 -10.98 29.63
N LEU A 22 -12.75 -11.23 28.59
CA LEU A 22 -11.61 -12.15 28.65
C LEU A 22 -10.44 -11.62 29.50
N GLN A 23 -10.29 -10.30 29.63
CA GLN A 23 -9.36 -9.71 30.61
C GLN A 23 -9.76 -10.07 32.03
N LYS A 24 -11.07 -10.02 32.33
CA LYS A 24 -11.59 -10.34 33.66
C LYS A 24 -11.62 -11.83 33.96
N SER A 25 -11.98 -12.67 32.99
CA SER A 25 -12.09 -14.12 33.20
C SER A 25 -10.77 -14.88 33.03
N LEU A 26 -9.92 -14.49 32.07
CA LEU A 26 -8.69 -15.21 31.71
C LEU A 26 -7.41 -14.44 32.02
N GLY A 27 -7.52 -13.24 32.60
CA GLY A 27 -6.36 -12.41 32.95
C GLY A 27 -5.57 -11.92 31.74
N LEU A 28 -6.22 -11.74 30.58
CA LEU A 28 -5.56 -11.16 29.41
C LEU A 28 -5.06 -9.73 29.71
N ALA A 29 -3.97 -9.33 29.04
CA ALA A 29 -3.42 -7.99 29.19
C ALA A 29 -4.32 -6.92 28.55
N SER A 30 -4.15 -5.66 29.00
CA SER A 30 -4.80 -4.52 28.35
C SER A 30 -4.15 -4.18 27.02
N VAL A 31 -4.92 -3.59 26.09
CA VAL A 31 -4.36 -3.08 24.81
C VAL A 31 -3.25 -2.06 25.11
N SER A 32 -3.46 -1.19 26.10
CA SER A 32 -2.49 -0.18 26.52
C SER A 32 -1.19 -0.82 27.04
N THR A 33 -1.31 -1.90 27.82
CA THR A 33 -0.15 -2.67 28.31
C THR A 33 0.63 -3.24 27.12
N ILE A 34 -0.05 -3.88 26.18
CA ILE A 34 0.63 -4.46 25.01
C ILE A 34 1.26 -3.37 24.14
N MET A 35 0.56 -2.26 23.91
CA MET A 35 1.10 -1.11 23.16
C MET A 35 2.35 -0.49 23.81
N ARG A 36 2.53 -0.63 25.13
CA ARG A 36 3.71 -0.14 25.87
C ARG A 36 4.87 -1.13 25.83
N HIS A 37 4.59 -2.43 25.87
CA HIS A 37 5.62 -3.47 25.99
C HIS A 37 5.97 -4.15 24.66
N HIS A 38 5.16 -4.00 23.63
CA HIS A 38 5.38 -4.61 22.32
C HIS A 38 5.42 -3.57 21.21
N ARG A 39 6.38 -3.77 20.29
CA ARG A 39 6.46 -3.01 19.06
C ARG A 39 5.38 -3.49 18.09
N ILE A 40 4.36 -2.67 17.92
CA ILE A 40 3.30 -2.94 16.94
C ILE A 40 3.64 -2.17 15.67
N PRO A 41 3.70 -2.84 14.51
CA PRO A 41 3.97 -2.18 13.25
C PRO A 41 2.87 -1.15 12.95
N LYS A 42 3.26 0.01 12.42
CA LYS A 42 2.32 1.10 12.10
C LYS A 42 2.55 1.54 10.67
N LEU A 43 1.46 1.61 9.92
CA LEU A 43 1.46 2.25 8.62
C LEU A 43 1.46 3.76 8.82
N ILE A 44 2.43 4.42 8.23
CA ILE A 44 2.47 5.88 8.15
C ILE A 44 1.80 6.26 6.82
N PRO A 45 0.61 6.87 6.84
CA PRO A 45 -0.07 7.29 5.61
C PRO A 45 0.68 8.46 4.95
N SER A 46 0.58 8.62 3.65
CA SER A 46 1.22 9.74 2.96
C SER A 46 0.47 11.05 3.25
N ILE A 47 1.21 12.14 3.47
CA ILE A 47 0.65 13.49 3.63
C ILE A 47 0.26 14.08 2.26
N GLY A 48 0.96 13.66 1.20
CA GLY A 48 0.68 14.02 -0.18
C GLY A 48 1.03 12.87 -1.11
N THR A 49 1.70 13.17 -2.22
CA THR A 49 2.21 12.14 -3.13
C THR A 49 3.17 11.21 -2.37
N PRO A 50 2.98 9.88 -2.45
CA PRO A 50 3.87 8.93 -1.80
C PRO A 50 5.33 9.15 -2.20
N ASN A 51 6.22 9.15 -1.22
CA ASN A 51 7.65 9.31 -1.46
C ASN A 51 8.45 8.11 -0.95
N LYS A 52 9.66 7.93 -1.49
CA LYS A 52 10.54 6.80 -1.16
C LYS A 52 10.78 6.66 0.34
N LYS A 53 10.96 7.76 1.08
CA LYS A 53 11.25 7.73 2.53
C LYS A 53 10.08 7.14 3.32
N GLU A 54 8.85 7.57 3.02
CA GLU A 54 7.64 7.04 3.65
C GLU A 54 7.44 5.56 3.34
N ILE A 55 7.57 5.18 2.06
CA ILE A 55 7.41 3.80 1.60
C ILE A 55 8.44 2.89 2.27
N THR A 56 9.72 3.27 2.25
CA THR A 56 10.80 2.53 2.91
C THR A 56 10.59 2.42 4.42
N SER A 57 10.12 3.49 5.07
CA SER A 57 9.78 3.46 6.50
C SER A 57 8.67 2.44 6.79
N ASN A 58 7.66 2.36 5.93
CA ASN A 58 6.57 1.39 6.06
C ASN A 58 7.07 -0.04 5.80
N ILE A 59 7.87 -0.27 4.76
CA ILE A 59 8.50 -1.58 4.49
C ILE A 59 9.28 -2.03 5.73
N ARG A 60 10.16 -1.18 6.27
CA ARG A 60 10.93 -1.47 7.49
C ARG A 60 10.08 -1.59 8.76
N SER A 61 8.86 -1.06 8.77
CA SER A 61 7.96 -1.26 9.91
C SER A 61 7.28 -2.61 9.87
N PHE A 62 6.95 -3.16 8.70
CA PHE A 62 6.14 -4.37 8.60
C PHE A 62 6.93 -5.62 8.22
N PHE A 63 8.03 -5.47 7.49
CA PHE A 63 8.81 -6.56 6.91
C PHE A 63 10.10 -6.85 7.69
N THR A 64 10.16 -6.55 8.99
CA THR A 64 11.27 -7.07 9.80
C THR A 64 10.98 -8.53 10.19
N PRO A 65 12.00 -9.41 10.29
CA PRO A 65 11.80 -10.82 10.63
C PRO A 65 11.05 -11.06 11.95
N GLU A 66 11.12 -10.12 12.90
CA GLU A 66 10.39 -10.20 14.18
C GLU A 66 8.88 -9.98 14.00
N ILE A 67 8.48 -9.26 12.95
CA ILE A 67 7.09 -8.87 12.67
C ILE A 67 6.48 -9.77 11.60
N LYS A 68 7.20 -9.97 10.49
CA LYS A 68 6.85 -10.88 9.41
C LYS A 68 7.95 -11.93 9.31
N PRO A 69 7.72 -13.17 9.77
CA PRO A 69 8.72 -14.22 9.64
C PRO A 69 9.12 -14.44 8.19
N LEU A 70 10.40 -14.76 7.97
CA LEU A 70 10.92 -15.07 6.66
C LEU A 70 10.14 -16.24 6.03
N PRO A 71 9.92 -16.22 4.71
CA PRO A 71 9.16 -17.27 4.07
C PRO A 71 9.98 -18.57 4.09
N SER A 72 9.37 -19.66 4.57
CA SER A 72 10.02 -20.97 4.69
C SER A 72 9.48 -21.92 3.63
N PHE A 73 10.31 -22.33 2.67
CA PHE A 73 9.96 -23.37 1.71
C PHE A 73 10.83 -24.60 1.93
N PRO A 74 10.24 -25.73 2.35
CA PRO A 74 10.97 -26.99 2.29
C PRO A 74 11.30 -27.25 0.82
N ASN A 75 12.60 -27.37 0.50
CA ASN A 75 13.15 -27.78 -0.80
C ASN A 75 13.30 -26.71 -1.91
N CYS A 76 13.19 -25.41 -1.62
CA CYS A 76 13.47 -24.37 -2.61
C CYS A 76 14.53 -23.38 -2.12
N SER A 77 15.58 -23.16 -2.91
CA SER A 77 16.62 -22.17 -2.63
C SER A 77 16.23 -20.75 -3.06
N GLN A 78 15.11 -20.59 -3.76
CA GLN A 78 14.62 -19.30 -4.25
C GLN A 78 13.51 -18.75 -3.35
N LEU A 79 13.57 -17.43 -3.12
CA LEU A 79 12.51 -16.69 -2.45
C LEU A 79 11.23 -16.68 -3.31
N PRO A 80 10.05 -16.62 -2.68
CA PRO A 80 8.79 -16.69 -3.40
C PRO A 80 8.54 -15.37 -4.14
N GLY A 81 7.84 -15.45 -5.26
CA GLY A 81 7.30 -14.25 -5.89
C GLY A 81 6.23 -13.58 -5.04
N ASN A 82 6.12 -12.27 -5.17
CA ASN A 82 5.09 -11.45 -4.58
C ASN A 82 4.22 -10.77 -5.65
N VAL A 83 3.02 -10.40 -5.26
CA VAL A 83 2.13 -9.50 -5.99
C VAL A 83 2.09 -8.15 -5.29
N MET A 84 2.23 -7.07 -6.06
CA MET A 84 1.89 -5.72 -5.61
C MET A 84 0.46 -5.42 -6.03
N MET A 85 -0.42 -5.26 -5.05
CA MET A 85 -1.83 -4.98 -5.29
C MET A 85 -2.19 -3.58 -4.81
N PHE A 86 -3.09 -2.91 -5.52
CA PHE A 86 -3.63 -1.63 -5.06
C PHE A 86 -5.08 -1.42 -5.42
N ASP A 87 -5.76 -0.66 -4.56
CA ASP A 87 -7.18 -0.34 -4.69
C ASP A 87 -7.50 1.01 -4.03
N GLY A 88 -8.65 1.58 -4.39
CA GLY A 88 -9.22 2.78 -3.78
C GLY A 88 -10.19 2.44 -2.64
N VAL A 89 -9.96 3.01 -1.47
CA VAL A 89 -10.87 2.89 -0.32
C VAL A 89 -11.53 4.23 -0.07
N SER A 90 -12.87 4.28 -0.11
CA SER A 90 -13.61 5.51 0.17
C SER A 90 -13.31 6.04 1.58
N LEU A 91 -13.07 7.34 1.67
CA LEU A 91 -12.79 8.05 2.91
C LEU A 91 -13.94 9.00 3.27
N ASN A 92 -14.06 9.25 4.56
CA ASN A 92 -14.83 10.39 5.05
C ASN A 92 -13.98 11.66 4.98
N PRO A 93 -14.50 12.78 4.45
CA PRO A 93 -13.73 14.00 4.22
C PRO A 93 -13.51 14.76 5.54
N PHE A 94 -12.47 14.41 6.29
CA PHE A 94 -12.04 15.14 7.46
C PHE A 94 -10.52 15.20 7.58
N LEU A 95 -10.03 16.28 8.19
CA LEU A 95 -8.63 16.39 8.56
C LEU A 95 -8.35 15.65 9.88
N ARG A 96 -7.12 15.15 10.01
CA ARG A 96 -6.59 14.57 11.25
C ARG A 96 -5.21 15.12 11.53
N TYR A 97 -4.92 15.36 12.80
CA TYR A 97 -3.57 15.71 13.23
C TYR A 97 -2.73 14.45 13.46
N CYS A 98 -1.56 14.40 12.86
CA CYS A 98 -0.56 13.36 13.08
C CYS A 98 0.55 13.87 14.00
N ALA A 99 0.42 13.59 15.29
CA ALA A 99 1.40 14.00 16.30
C ALA A 99 2.83 13.52 15.97
N GLN A 100 2.99 12.31 15.44
CA GLN A 100 4.29 11.73 15.10
C GLN A 100 5.09 12.56 14.08
N ARG A 101 4.41 13.21 13.12
CA ARG A 101 5.05 14.03 12.09
C ARG A 101 4.78 15.52 12.24
N ASN A 102 4.09 15.91 13.30
CA ASN A 102 3.55 17.25 13.51
C ASN A 102 2.88 17.82 12.25
N ALA A 103 1.97 17.05 11.65
CA ALA A 103 1.41 17.35 10.32
C ALA A 103 -0.09 17.03 10.21
N ILE A 104 -0.76 17.72 9.28
CA ILE A 104 -2.15 17.50 8.88
C ILE A 104 -2.22 16.33 7.91
N LEU A 105 -3.18 15.43 8.13
CA LEU A 105 -3.56 14.34 7.23
C LEU A 105 -4.99 14.53 6.72
N GLY A 106 -5.29 13.90 5.59
CA GLY A 106 -6.63 13.88 4.99
C GLY A 106 -6.82 14.84 3.82
N LEU A 107 -5.80 15.62 3.47
CA LEU A 107 -5.78 16.37 2.21
C LEU A 107 -5.51 15.42 1.04
N CYS A 108 -6.15 15.68 -0.09
CA CYS A 108 -5.91 14.99 -1.36
C CYS A 108 -4.46 15.23 -1.84
N ARG A 109 -3.76 14.18 -2.28
CA ARG A 109 -2.33 14.25 -2.66
C ARG A 109 -2.05 15.22 -3.80
N GLU A 110 -3.01 15.41 -4.69
CA GLU A 110 -2.93 16.25 -5.88
C GLU A 110 -2.76 17.73 -5.50
N HIS A 111 -3.39 18.13 -4.40
CA HIS A 111 -3.46 19.54 -3.98
C HIS A 111 -2.71 19.82 -2.68
N SER A 112 -2.33 18.81 -1.89
CA SER A 112 -1.72 19.03 -0.57
C SER A 112 -0.40 19.82 -0.62
N LYS A 113 0.32 19.78 -1.75
CA LYS A 113 1.56 20.55 -1.98
C LYS A 113 1.37 22.08 -2.03
N ARG A 114 0.13 22.57 -2.18
CA ARG A 114 -0.18 24.01 -2.26
C ARG A 114 -0.15 24.72 -0.91
N VAL A 115 -0.14 23.96 0.18
CA VAL A 115 -0.15 24.49 1.54
C VAL A 115 0.93 23.83 2.39
N ASN A 116 1.42 24.54 3.41
CA ASN A 116 2.25 23.91 4.43
C ASN A 116 1.36 23.00 5.30
N THR A 117 1.65 21.71 5.29
CA THR A 117 0.92 20.70 6.07
C THR A 117 1.44 20.55 7.49
N LYS A 118 2.54 21.23 7.85
CA LYS A 118 3.10 21.22 9.20
C LYS A 118 2.29 22.13 10.13
N VAL A 119 2.08 21.65 11.35
CA VAL A 119 1.36 22.40 12.39
C VAL A 119 2.38 23.15 13.24
N GLU A 120 2.84 24.29 12.74
CA GLU A 120 3.84 25.13 13.38
C GLU A 120 3.21 26.28 14.19
N SER A 121 2.15 26.87 13.65
CA SER A 121 1.40 27.95 14.30
C SER A 121 -0.10 27.88 13.97
N LEU A 122 -0.89 28.65 14.71
CA LEU A 122 -2.33 28.80 14.43
C LEU A 122 -2.56 29.51 13.09
N GLU A 123 -1.65 30.38 12.66
CA GLU A 123 -1.70 31.04 11.35
C GLU A 123 -1.53 30.04 10.20
N SER A 124 -0.63 29.06 10.33
CA SER A 124 -0.49 27.98 9.34
C SER A 124 -1.78 27.18 9.18
N LEU A 125 -2.49 26.92 10.28
CA LEU A 125 -3.79 26.23 10.25
C LEU A 125 -4.86 27.09 9.58
N GLU A 126 -4.85 28.40 9.82
CA GLU A 126 -5.80 29.33 9.21
C GLU A 126 -5.59 29.44 7.69
N ILE A 127 -4.35 29.36 7.22
CA ILE A 127 -4.04 29.28 5.78
C ILE A 127 -4.66 28.02 5.17
N VAL A 128 -4.50 26.86 5.81
CA VAL A 128 -5.10 25.61 5.34
C VAL A 128 -6.63 25.68 5.36
N ARG A 129 -7.22 26.29 6.40
CA ARG A 129 -8.67 26.50 6.50
C ARG A 129 -9.19 27.38 5.36
N LYS A 130 -8.52 28.49 5.05
CA LYS A 130 -8.87 29.38 3.94
C LYS A 130 -8.73 28.66 2.58
N ALA A 131 -7.64 27.91 2.40
CA ALA A 131 -7.42 27.11 1.19
C ALA A 131 -8.48 26.02 0.96
N LEU A 132 -9.02 25.44 2.04
CA LEU A 132 -10.14 24.49 1.98
C LEU A 132 -11.49 25.16 1.71
N ALA A 133 -11.67 26.41 2.15
CA ALA A 133 -12.87 27.20 1.92
C ALA A 133 -12.93 27.80 0.52
N GLU A 134 -11.82 27.78 -0.23
CA GLU A 134 -11.77 28.26 -1.61
C GLU A 134 -12.69 27.43 -2.52
N THR A 135 -13.60 28.12 -3.20
CA THR A 135 -14.61 27.51 -4.06
C THR A 135 -14.19 27.44 -5.51
N ASP A 136 -13.26 28.31 -5.94
CA ASP A 136 -12.76 28.28 -7.31
C ASP A 136 -11.84 27.08 -7.52
N LYS A 137 -12.33 26.12 -8.32
CA LYS A 137 -11.58 24.90 -8.68
C LYS A 137 -10.25 25.20 -9.37
N LYS A 138 -10.14 26.34 -10.05
CA LYS A 138 -8.93 26.75 -10.79
C LYS A 138 -7.94 27.55 -9.93
N SER A 139 -8.32 27.92 -8.71
CA SER A 139 -7.42 28.64 -7.82
C SER A 139 -6.19 27.79 -7.49
N GLU A 140 -5.02 28.40 -7.57
CA GLU A 140 -3.73 27.79 -7.23
C GLU A 140 -3.57 27.54 -5.73
N THR A 141 -4.36 28.24 -4.90
CA THR A 141 -4.32 28.11 -3.44
C THR A 141 -5.30 27.07 -2.92
N ARG A 142 -6.28 26.64 -3.74
CA ARG A 142 -7.31 25.69 -3.33
C ARG A 142 -6.72 24.32 -3.00
N VAL A 143 -7.17 23.75 -1.88
CA VAL A 143 -6.92 22.35 -1.52
C VAL A 143 -8.23 21.61 -1.25
N CYS A 144 -8.20 20.27 -1.30
CA CYS A 144 -9.35 19.43 -1.03
C CYS A 144 -9.07 18.37 0.02
N TYR A 145 -10.14 17.84 0.60
CA TYR A 145 -10.12 16.57 1.29
C TYR A 145 -9.90 15.44 0.28
N GLY A 146 -9.20 14.38 0.69
CA GLY A 146 -9.24 13.12 -0.05
C GLY A 146 -10.62 12.48 0.08
N SER A 147 -11.25 12.19 -1.05
CA SER A 147 -12.51 11.42 -1.09
C SER A 147 -12.26 9.92 -0.95
N ASP A 148 -11.07 9.48 -1.35
CA ASP A 148 -10.63 8.09 -1.32
C ASP A 148 -9.17 8.01 -0.90
N ALA A 149 -8.72 6.85 -0.45
CA ALA A 149 -7.32 6.52 -0.23
C ALA A 149 -6.92 5.42 -1.20
N THR A 150 -5.88 5.66 -1.99
CA THR A 150 -5.19 4.57 -2.67
C THR A 150 -4.36 3.82 -1.64
N VAL A 151 -4.61 2.52 -1.49
CA VAL A 151 -3.83 1.62 -0.66
C VAL A 151 -3.01 0.71 -1.55
N VAL A 152 -1.70 0.65 -1.33
CA VAL A 152 -0.82 -0.34 -1.98
C VAL A 152 -0.37 -1.35 -0.95
N ALA A 153 -0.51 -2.64 -1.28
CA ALA A 153 -0.12 -3.74 -0.44
C ALA A 153 0.74 -4.75 -1.22
N ILE A 154 1.56 -5.49 -0.49
CA ILE A 154 2.37 -6.58 -1.04
C ILE A 154 1.94 -7.89 -0.36
N ALA A 155 1.74 -8.93 -1.16
CA ALA A 155 1.42 -10.27 -0.69
C ALA A 155 2.28 -11.32 -1.39
N PRO A 156 2.72 -12.39 -0.70
CA PRO A 156 3.43 -13.49 -1.34
C PRO A 156 2.45 -14.39 -2.10
N TYR A 157 2.87 -14.90 -3.26
CA TYR A 157 2.08 -15.87 -4.04
C TYR A 157 1.99 -17.23 -3.35
N ALA A 158 3.12 -17.71 -2.85
CA ALA A 158 3.23 -19.01 -2.23
C ALA A 158 3.75 -18.81 -0.81
N ASN A 159 2.90 -18.60 0.20
CA ASN A 159 3.31 -18.68 1.61
C ASN A 159 2.12 -19.10 2.48
N GLU A 160 2.03 -20.38 2.81
CA GLU A 160 0.86 -20.95 3.49
C GLU A 160 0.57 -20.32 4.88
N LYS A 161 1.60 -19.86 5.58
CA LYS A 161 1.46 -19.36 6.97
C LYS A 161 1.31 -17.85 7.05
N HIS A 162 1.97 -17.11 6.16
CA HIS A 162 2.07 -15.65 6.21
C HIS A 162 1.70 -14.98 4.87
N TYR A 163 0.61 -15.45 4.25
CA TYR A 163 0.05 -14.94 2.99
C TYR A 163 -0.69 -13.60 3.09
N THR A 164 -0.80 -13.02 4.28
CA THR A 164 -1.56 -11.76 4.44
C THR A 164 -0.92 -10.62 3.64
N ALA A 165 -1.75 -9.92 2.87
CA ALA A 165 -1.38 -8.68 2.20
C ALA A 165 -0.99 -7.62 3.22
N VAL A 166 0.19 -7.03 3.04
CA VAL A 166 0.74 -6.03 3.96
C VAL A 166 0.68 -4.67 3.28
N PRO A 167 -0.13 -3.72 3.79
CA PRO A 167 -0.18 -2.38 3.24
C PRO A 167 1.13 -1.65 3.50
N ILE A 168 1.66 -1.00 2.47
CA ILE A 168 2.90 -0.20 2.52
C ILE A 168 2.67 1.25 2.12
N VAL A 169 1.55 1.55 1.47
CA VAL A 169 1.11 2.92 1.14
C VAL A 169 -0.36 3.06 1.48
N ALA A 170 -0.72 4.21 2.05
CA ALA A 170 -2.08 4.71 2.10
C ALA A 170 -2.02 6.21 1.80
N SER A 171 -2.56 6.64 0.66
CA SER A 171 -2.46 8.03 0.19
C SER A 171 -3.83 8.56 -0.23
N PRO A 172 -4.32 9.65 0.39
CA PRO A 172 -5.61 10.24 0.01
C PRO A 172 -5.56 10.86 -1.39
N THR A 173 -6.68 10.82 -2.11
CA THR A 173 -6.88 11.35 -3.47
C THR A 173 -8.28 11.92 -3.63
N ASP A 174 -8.41 12.88 -4.52
CA ASP A 174 -9.70 13.36 -5.03
C ASP A 174 -10.07 12.79 -6.41
N LYS A 175 -9.31 11.78 -6.87
CA LYS A 175 -9.43 11.09 -8.17
C LYS A 175 -9.14 11.96 -9.40
N SER A 176 -8.52 13.13 -9.22
CA SER A 176 -8.12 13.99 -10.34
C SER A 176 -6.75 13.65 -10.94
N GLU A 177 -5.98 12.77 -10.30
CA GLU A 177 -4.67 12.35 -10.77
C GLU A 177 -4.72 11.60 -12.12
N SER A 178 -3.73 11.85 -12.97
CA SER A 178 -3.58 11.13 -14.24
C SER A 178 -2.92 9.76 -14.05
N GLY A 179 -3.20 8.81 -14.96
CA GLY A 179 -2.57 7.48 -14.91
C GLY A 179 -1.04 7.54 -15.02
N LEU A 180 -0.48 8.54 -15.71
CA LEU A 180 0.97 8.73 -15.80
C LEU A 180 1.58 9.20 -14.48
N ALA A 181 0.97 10.20 -13.83
CA ALA A 181 1.42 10.66 -12.51
C ALA A 181 1.30 9.54 -11.46
N PHE A 182 0.24 8.73 -11.56
CA PHE A 182 0.08 7.53 -10.72
C PHE A 182 1.18 6.49 -10.96
N ALA A 183 1.55 6.27 -12.23
CA ALA A 183 2.64 5.36 -12.61
C ALA A 183 3.99 5.80 -12.00
N GLU A 184 4.29 7.10 -12.05
CA GLU A 184 5.56 7.66 -11.54
C GLU A 184 5.81 7.27 -10.08
N TRP A 185 4.83 7.46 -9.20
CA TRP A 185 5.03 7.11 -7.79
C TRP A 185 4.87 5.62 -7.50
N LEU A 186 4.13 4.86 -8.32
CA LEU A 186 4.14 3.40 -8.24
C LEU A 186 5.52 2.80 -8.59
N GLU A 187 6.24 3.37 -9.54
CA GLU A 187 7.62 2.97 -9.80
C GLU A 187 8.53 3.21 -8.59
N ILE A 188 8.29 4.29 -7.83
CA ILE A 188 9.00 4.53 -6.56
C ILE A 188 8.70 3.42 -5.55
N VAL A 189 7.48 2.88 -5.52
CA VAL A 189 7.13 1.74 -4.64
C VAL A 189 7.90 0.49 -5.03
N LEU A 190 7.91 0.14 -6.32
CA LEU A 190 8.66 -1.01 -6.84
C LEU A 190 10.15 -0.89 -6.55
N GLU A 191 10.72 0.29 -6.79
CA GLU A 191 12.12 0.59 -6.53
C GLU A 191 12.45 0.54 -5.03
N ALA A 192 11.56 1.04 -4.17
CA ALA A 192 11.74 0.96 -2.72
C ALA A 192 11.70 -0.49 -2.22
N TRP A 193 10.83 -1.34 -2.77
CA TRP A 193 10.81 -2.77 -2.46
C TRP A 193 12.09 -3.48 -2.90
N ARG A 194 12.53 -3.22 -4.12
CA ARG A 194 13.72 -3.84 -4.70
C ARG A 194 15.01 -3.48 -3.96
N THR A 195 15.13 -2.23 -3.53
CA THR A 195 16.38 -1.70 -2.94
C THR A 195 16.43 -1.74 -1.42
N ASP A 196 15.31 -1.85 -0.71
CA ASP A 196 15.34 -1.94 0.74
C ASP A 196 15.80 -3.34 1.20
N PRO A 197 16.70 -3.43 2.20
CA PRO A 197 17.14 -4.72 2.73
C PRO A 197 16.00 -5.61 3.23
N ASN A 198 14.90 -5.03 3.71
CA ASN A 198 13.74 -5.76 4.20
C ASN A 198 12.67 -6.01 3.11
N GLY A 199 12.98 -5.73 1.84
CA GLY A 199 12.10 -5.96 0.70
C GLY A 199 12.48 -7.21 -0.07
N GLU A 200 12.87 -7.04 -1.34
CA GLU A 200 13.13 -8.13 -2.29
C GLU A 200 14.19 -9.13 -1.80
N ALA A 201 15.25 -8.65 -1.16
CA ALA A 201 16.33 -9.50 -0.66
C ALA A 201 15.90 -10.49 0.45
N MET A 202 14.85 -10.17 1.21
CA MET A 202 14.36 -11.03 2.30
C MET A 202 13.06 -11.79 1.95
N TYR A 203 12.19 -11.17 1.15
CA TYR A 203 10.84 -11.71 0.88
C TYR A 203 10.60 -12.07 -0.58
N GLY A 204 11.56 -11.81 -1.46
CA GLY A 204 11.53 -12.15 -2.86
C GLY A 204 10.99 -11.04 -3.77
N PRO A 205 11.15 -11.21 -5.09
CA PRO A 205 10.79 -10.21 -6.08
C PRO A 205 9.28 -10.02 -6.18
N ILE A 206 8.86 -8.86 -6.71
CA ILE A 206 7.49 -8.66 -7.18
C ILE A 206 7.43 -9.20 -8.61
N TRP A 207 6.53 -10.15 -8.86
CA TRP A 207 6.30 -10.71 -10.20
C TRP A 207 5.17 -10.01 -10.95
N SER A 208 4.20 -9.46 -10.23
CA SER A 208 3.02 -8.87 -10.85
C SER A 208 2.51 -7.63 -10.13
N ILE A 209 1.77 -6.82 -10.88
CA ILE A 209 1.02 -5.69 -10.38
C ILE A 209 -0.46 -5.91 -10.64
N GLU A 210 -1.27 -5.91 -9.59
CA GLU A 210 -2.71 -6.17 -9.67
C GLU A 210 -3.52 -4.96 -9.16
N SER A 211 -4.64 -4.71 -9.82
CA SER A 211 -5.59 -3.69 -9.41
C SER A 211 -6.98 -4.06 -9.91
N ASP A 212 -7.97 -3.29 -9.49
CA ASP A 212 -9.29 -3.34 -10.09
C ASP A 212 -9.29 -2.80 -11.55
N GLY A 213 -10.49 -2.66 -12.10
CA GLY A 213 -10.71 -2.22 -13.46
C GLY A 213 -10.74 -0.71 -13.68
N ASP A 214 -10.28 0.14 -12.76
CA ASP A 214 -10.25 1.61 -12.90
C ASP A 214 -9.36 2.08 -14.06
N GLY A 215 -9.77 3.14 -14.76
CA GLY A 215 -9.07 3.65 -15.95
C GLY A 215 -7.66 4.19 -15.67
N VAL A 216 -7.49 4.93 -14.57
CA VAL A 216 -6.20 5.50 -14.13
C VAL A 216 -5.24 4.37 -13.78
N PHE A 217 -5.74 3.38 -13.04
CA PHE A 217 -4.98 2.22 -12.62
C PHE A 217 -4.55 1.34 -13.80
N ARG A 218 -5.45 1.11 -14.77
CA ARG A 218 -5.12 0.37 -16.00
C ARG A 218 -4.03 1.06 -16.80
N LEU A 219 -4.14 2.38 -17.01
CA LEU A 219 -3.13 3.14 -17.74
C LEU A 219 -1.77 3.06 -17.03
N ALA A 220 -1.73 3.24 -15.72
CA ALA A 220 -0.50 3.15 -14.96
C ALA A 220 0.16 1.77 -15.03
N LYS A 221 -0.61 0.69 -14.85
CA LYS A 221 -0.11 -0.69 -14.99
C LYS A 221 0.43 -0.94 -16.39
N PHE A 222 -0.27 -0.48 -17.42
CA PHE A 222 0.18 -0.61 -18.79
C PHE A 222 1.51 0.14 -19.01
N THR A 223 1.60 1.39 -18.56
CA THR A 223 2.82 2.20 -18.64
C THR A 223 4.01 1.52 -17.98
N ILE A 224 3.83 0.90 -16.81
CA ILE A 224 4.91 0.23 -16.06
C ILE A 224 5.27 -1.13 -16.66
N CYS A 225 4.27 -1.92 -17.07
CA CYS A 225 4.47 -3.35 -17.38
C CYS A 225 4.57 -3.66 -18.87
N MET A 226 4.45 -2.68 -19.76
CA MET A 226 4.56 -2.87 -21.22
C MET A 226 5.77 -2.14 -21.81
N VAL A 227 6.94 -2.30 -21.18
CA VAL A 227 8.15 -1.52 -21.51
C VAL A 227 9.07 -2.29 -22.46
N GLN A 228 9.29 -3.58 -22.22
CA GLN A 228 10.23 -4.39 -23.00
C GLN A 228 9.66 -5.76 -23.32
N GLU A 229 9.97 -6.26 -24.52
CA GLU A 229 9.67 -7.64 -24.88
C GLU A 229 10.62 -8.60 -24.12
N VAL A 230 10.10 -9.73 -23.65
CA VAL A 230 10.91 -10.77 -23.01
C VAL A 230 11.93 -11.30 -24.02
N ASP A 231 13.21 -11.33 -23.62
CA ASP A 231 14.28 -11.90 -24.44
C ASP A 231 13.96 -13.35 -24.79
N ARG A 232 13.85 -13.63 -26.10
CA ARG A 232 13.55 -14.97 -26.65
C ARG A 232 14.55 -16.01 -26.22
N ASN A 233 15.80 -15.62 -25.99
CA ASN A 233 16.87 -16.55 -25.60
C ASN A 233 16.84 -16.90 -24.10
N SER A 234 16.14 -16.12 -23.29
CA SER A 234 15.95 -16.36 -21.86
C SER A 234 15.11 -17.64 -21.60
N PRO A 235 15.23 -18.28 -20.43
CA PRO A 235 14.40 -19.43 -20.09
C PRO A 235 12.89 -19.17 -20.24
N LEU A 236 12.42 -17.97 -19.84
CA LEU A 236 11.03 -17.57 -20.00
C LEU A 236 10.68 -17.35 -21.48
N GLY A 237 11.56 -16.69 -22.24
CA GLY A 237 11.34 -16.41 -23.66
C GLY A 237 11.14 -17.68 -24.49
N ARG A 238 11.92 -18.73 -24.24
CA ARG A 238 11.78 -20.03 -24.92
C ARG A 238 10.46 -20.72 -24.64
N ILE A 239 9.93 -20.55 -23.41
CA ILE A 239 8.60 -21.06 -23.05
C ILE A 239 7.52 -20.26 -23.80
N LEU A 240 7.63 -18.93 -23.81
CA LEU A 240 6.66 -18.04 -24.44
C LEU A 240 6.68 -18.09 -25.97
N GLU A 241 7.80 -18.49 -26.59
CA GLU A 241 7.91 -18.60 -28.05
C GLU A 241 6.89 -19.57 -28.66
N GLY A 242 6.58 -20.65 -27.94
CA GLY A 242 5.55 -21.62 -28.35
C GLY A 242 4.11 -21.14 -28.11
N CYS A 243 3.91 -20.03 -27.40
CA CYS A 243 2.58 -19.54 -27.00
C CYS A 243 2.09 -18.41 -27.90
N LEU A 244 1.60 -18.76 -29.09
CA LEU A 244 1.05 -17.80 -30.05
C LEU A 244 -0.09 -16.97 -29.42
N GLY A 245 -0.05 -15.65 -29.63
CA GLY A 245 -1.08 -14.72 -29.16
C GLY A 245 -0.91 -14.26 -27.70
N ILE A 246 0.04 -14.80 -26.94
CA ILE A 246 0.35 -14.30 -25.60
C ILE A 246 1.18 -13.02 -25.69
N ASN A 247 0.80 -12.01 -24.89
CA ASN A 247 1.60 -10.80 -24.74
C ASN A 247 2.98 -11.15 -24.13
N ARG A 248 4.05 -10.75 -24.83
CA ARG A 248 5.45 -10.99 -24.41
C ARG A 248 6.11 -9.75 -23.79
N TYR A 249 5.36 -8.69 -23.51
CA TYR A 249 5.91 -7.48 -22.89
C TYR A 249 5.85 -7.55 -21.36
N THR A 250 6.88 -7.00 -20.73
CA THR A 250 7.04 -6.89 -19.27
C THR A 250 7.60 -5.52 -18.90
N SER A 251 7.66 -5.21 -17.60
CA SER A 251 8.45 -4.08 -17.11
C SER A 251 9.95 -4.31 -17.33
N LYS A 252 10.76 -3.26 -17.11
CA LYS A 252 12.23 -3.34 -17.08
C LYS A 252 12.80 -4.44 -16.17
N HIS A 253 12.01 -4.95 -15.23
CA HIS A 253 12.40 -5.97 -14.25
C HIS A 253 11.58 -7.26 -14.37
N GLY A 254 10.89 -7.47 -15.49
CA GLY A 254 10.10 -8.68 -15.72
C GLY A 254 8.77 -8.73 -14.96
N VAL A 255 8.28 -7.59 -14.46
CA VAL A 255 6.99 -7.50 -13.76
C VAL A 255 5.85 -7.47 -14.78
N ILE A 256 4.81 -8.27 -14.56
CA ILE A 256 3.64 -8.38 -15.45
C ILE A 256 2.39 -7.67 -14.90
N PRO A 257 1.50 -7.16 -15.76
CA PRO A 257 0.23 -6.62 -15.31
C PRO A 257 -0.77 -7.76 -15.06
N GLY A 258 -1.49 -7.72 -13.95
CA GLY A 258 -2.62 -8.58 -13.64
C GLY A 258 -3.90 -7.78 -13.39
N SER A 259 -5.03 -8.47 -13.34
CA SER A 259 -6.34 -7.88 -13.00
C SER A 259 -7.11 -8.82 -12.09
N ASP A 260 -7.86 -8.27 -11.14
CA ASP A 260 -8.72 -9.09 -10.27
C ASP A 260 -9.81 -9.77 -11.10
N LEU A 261 -9.74 -11.11 -11.14
CA LEU A 261 -10.68 -11.98 -11.85
C LEU A 261 -12.14 -11.72 -11.45
N LYS A 262 -12.39 -11.33 -10.19
CA LYS A 262 -13.75 -11.00 -9.73
C LYS A 262 -14.34 -9.83 -10.50
N HIS A 263 -13.54 -8.81 -10.82
CA HIS A 263 -14.01 -7.65 -11.58
C HIS A 263 -14.20 -7.99 -13.06
N VAL A 264 -13.39 -8.89 -13.61
CA VAL A 264 -13.57 -9.40 -14.99
C VAL A 264 -14.86 -10.21 -15.08
N ALA A 265 -15.07 -11.17 -14.17
CA ALA A 265 -16.29 -11.99 -14.13
C ALA A 265 -17.55 -11.14 -13.98
N LYS A 266 -17.53 -10.09 -13.16
CA LYS A 266 -18.67 -9.18 -13.03
C LYS A 266 -19.04 -8.43 -14.32
N ARG A 267 -18.11 -8.19 -15.24
CA ARG A 267 -18.38 -7.49 -16.51
C ARG A 267 -18.89 -8.41 -17.61
N GLU A 268 -18.48 -9.68 -17.56
CA GLU A 268 -18.85 -10.68 -18.57
C GLU A 268 -20.17 -11.39 -18.25
N PHE A 269 -20.51 -11.51 -16.96
CA PHE A 269 -21.66 -12.30 -16.50
C PHE A 269 -22.82 -11.47 -15.93
N TYR A 270 -22.69 -10.14 -15.86
CA TYR A 270 -23.74 -9.19 -15.44
C TYR A 270 -23.69 -7.93 -16.30
#